data_AF-A0A3D2R6D0-F1
#
_entry.id   AF-A0A3D2R6D0-F1
#
_cell.length_a   1.000
_cell.length_b   1.000
_cell.length_c   1.000
_cell.angle_alpha   90.00
_cell.angle_beta   90.00
_cell.angle_gamma   90.00
#
_symmetry.space_group_name_H-M   'P 1'
#
loop_
_entity.id
_entity.type
_entity.pdbx_description
1 polymer ?
#
loop_
_entity_poly.entity_id
_entity_poly.type
_entity_poly.pdbx_seq_one_letter_code
_entity_poly.pdbx_strand_id
1 'polypeptide(L)'
;IIGLMAQYNAEAQLIFSVSPVRHTKDGLVQNSLGKAHLITGLHAALNQVNKEPSAPKYFPAYELMMDQLRDYRFYKSDLIHPNDQGEEVVWDFFKDHWIDPELEAVLEQIQSIQQGLAHRPLNPDSQEHRNFVMQLKKRIQNLQRQYPHMTFD
;
A
#
# COMPACT_ATOMS: atom_id res chain seq x y z
N ILE A 1 20.63 3.89 -0.70
CA ILE A 1 19.35 3.56 -1.37
C ILE A 1 19.07 4.58 -2.49
N ILE A 2 18.79 5.85 -2.18
CA ILE A 2 18.46 6.89 -3.17
C ILE A 2 19.47 6.93 -4.33
N GLY A 3 20.76 7.12 -4.02
CA GLY A 3 21.80 7.17 -5.06
C GLY A 3 21.96 5.87 -5.87
N LEU A 4 21.71 4.70 -5.25
CA LEU A 4 21.78 3.41 -5.95
C LEU A 4 20.61 3.25 -6.93
N MET A 5 19.40 3.64 -6.50
CA MET A 5 18.23 3.59 -7.36
C MET A 5 18.36 4.56 -8.54
N ALA A 6 18.90 5.76 -8.32
CA ALA A 6 19.15 6.72 -9.38
C ALA A 6 20.14 6.20 -10.45
N GLN A 7 21.12 5.38 -10.07
CA GLN A 7 22.03 4.73 -11.01
C GLN A 7 21.33 3.67 -11.87
N TYR A 8 20.30 3.02 -11.34
CA TYR A 8 19.58 1.96 -12.04
C TYR A 8 18.41 2.50 -12.88
N ASN A 9 17.65 3.45 -12.34
CA ASN A 9 16.55 4.12 -13.02
C ASN A 9 16.39 5.56 -12.48
N ALA A 10 16.87 6.54 -13.24
CA ALA A 10 16.82 7.95 -12.88
C ALA A 10 15.40 8.55 -12.91
N GLU A 11 14.47 7.91 -13.63
CA GLU A 11 13.07 8.33 -13.76
C GLU A 11 12.18 7.75 -12.65
N ALA A 12 12.69 6.80 -11.85
CA ALA A 12 11.92 6.18 -10.78
C ALA A 12 11.61 7.20 -9.67
N GLN A 13 10.31 7.40 -9.39
CA GLN A 13 9.88 8.15 -8.22
C GLN A 13 10.02 7.28 -6.97
N LEU A 14 10.87 7.71 -6.04
CA LEU A 14 11.01 7.06 -4.74
C LEU A 14 10.06 7.68 -3.72
N ILE A 15 9.29 6.84 -3.04
CA ILE A 15 8.40 7.22 -1.95
C ILE A 15 8.81 6.43 -0.72
N PHE A 16 9.15 7.13 0.35
CA PHE A 16 9.55 6.55 1.63
C PHE A 16 8.43 6.73 2.64
N SER A 17 8.30 5.82 3.59
CA SER A 17 7.36 5.93 4.71
C SER A 17 7.96 5.29 5.95
N VAL A 18 7.52 5.77 7.12
CA VAL A 18 7.79 5.09 8.40
C VAL A 18 6.56 4.28 8.76
N SER A 19 6.75 2.99 9.03
CA SER A 19 5.65 2.09 9.38
C SER A 19 4.89 2.59 10.62
N PRO A 20 3.54 2.54 10.63
CA PRO A 20 2.74 2.90 11.81
C PRO A 20 2.77 1.85 12.92
N VAL A 21 3.33 0.65 12.68
CA VAL A 21 3.38 -0.45 13.64
C VAL A 21 4.15 -0.03 14.89
N ARG A 22 3.56 -0.29 16.06
CA ARG A 22 4.11 0.06 17.37
C ARG A 22 5.01 -1.07 17.88
N HIS A 23 6.31 -0.84 17.98
CA HIS A 23 7.28 -1.81 18.53
C HIS A 23 7.31 -1.74 20.06
N THR A 24 6.16 -2.02 20.70
CA THR A 24 5.99 -1.85 22.16
C THR A 24 6.70 -2.90 23.00
N LYS A 25 7.15 -4.02 22.39
CA LYS A 25 7.93 -5.07 23.06
C LYS A 25 9.22 -4.52 23.68
N ASP A 26 9.81 -3.51 23.06
CA ASP A 26 11.04 -2.86 23.52
C ASP A 26 10.78 -1.72 24.51
N GLY A 27 9.50 -1.39 24.76
CA GLY A 27 9.04 -0.29 25.60
C GLY A 27 8.46 0.88 24.81
N LEU A 28 7.48 1.56 25.40
CA LEU A 28 6.80 2.70 24.77
C LEU A 28 7.75 3.85 24.47
N VAL A 29 8.68 4.13 25.39
CA VAL A 29 9.71 5.17 25.23
C VAL A 29 10.66 4.81 24.09
N GLN A 30 11.12 3.55 24.04
CA GLN A 30 12.02 3.03 23.01
C GLN A 30 11.36 3.07 21.63
N ASN A 31 10.08 2.70 21.54
CA ASN A 31 9.31 2.86 20.30
C ASN A 31 9.28 4.32 19.85
N SER A 32 8.93 5.26 20.74
CA SER A 32 8.86 6.68 20.38
C SER A 32 10.22 7.24 19.95
N LEU A 33 11.30 6.90 20.67
CA LEU A 33 12.66 7.30 20.29
C LEU A 33 13.07 6.68 18.95
N GLY A 34 12.78 5.39 18.73
CA GLY A 34 13.07 4.70 17.48
C GLY A 34 12.37 5.35 16.28
N LYS A 35 11.08 5.65 16.40
CA LYS A 35 10.31 6.36 15.36
C LYS A 35 10.88 7.76 15.13
N ALA A 36 11.16 8.51 16.18
CA ALA A 36 11.76 9.85 16.06
C ALA A 36 13.10 9.82 15.33
N HIS A 37 14.00 8.88 15.67
CA HIS A 37 15.28 8.73 14.98
C HIS A 37 15.11 8.37 13.50
N LEU A 38 14.20 7.45 13.17
CA LEU A 38 13.91 7.08 11.78
C LEU A 38 13.39 8.28 10.98
N ILE A 39 12.43 9.03 11.52
CA ILE A 39 11.86 10.21 10.89
C ILE A 39 12.94 11.27 10.69
N THR A 40 13.72 11.59 11.72
CA THR A 40 14.82 12.57 11.63
C THR A 40 15.85 12.17 10.58
N GLY A 41 16.33 10.91 10.63
CA GLY A 41 17.33 10.41 9.68
C GLY A 41 16.81 10.40 8.25
N LEU A 42 15.56 9.99 8.05
CA LEU A 42 14.91 10.01 6.74
C LEU A 42 14.80 11.43 6.20
N HIS A 43 14.21 12.37 6.95
CA HIS A 43 14.08 13.75 6.48
C HIS A 43 15.42 14.43 6.24
N ALA A 44 16.44 14.14 7.05
CA ALA A 44 17.80 14.61 6.80
C ALA A 44 18.32 14.10 5.44
N ALA A 45 18.14 12.82 5.14
CA ALA A 45 18.54 12.24 3.85
C ALA A 45 17.74 12.80 2.67
N LEU A 46 16.43 12.96 2.81
CA LEU A 46 15.56 13.53 1.77
C LEU A 46 15.95 14.99 1.46
N ASN A 47 16.23 15.79 2.50
CA ASN A 47 16.61 17.20 2.33
C ASN A 47 17.94 17.39 1.58
N GLN A 48 18.86 16.43 1.65
CA GLN A 48 20.13 16.49 0.91
C GLN A 48 19.93 16.39 -0.60
N VAL A 49 18.84 15.76 -1.07
CA VAL A 49 18.58 15.46 -2.48
C VAL A 49 17.33 16.15 -3.03
N ASN A 50 16.71 17.05 -2.24
CA ASN A 50 15.39 17.63 -2.55
C ASN A 50 15.38 18.64 -3.71
N LYS A 51 16.52 18.86 -4.38
CA LYS A 51 16.64 19.75 -5.54
C LYS A 51 16.57 19.01 -6.88
N GLU A 52 16.59 17.68 -6.85
CA GLU A 52 16.51 16.86 -8.06
C GLU A 52 15.07 16.79 -8.59
N PRO A 53 14.85 16.73 -9.92
CA PRO A 53 13.50 16.63 -10.50
C PRO A 53 12.69 15.42 -10.00
N SER A 54 13.35 14.29 -9.77
CA SER A 54 12.79 13.06 -9.18
C SER A 54 13.07 12.95 -7.67
N ALA A 55 13.15 14.10 -6.98
CA ALA A 55 13.40 14.17 -5.55
C ALA A 55 12.51 13.17 -4.79
N PRO A 56 13.11 12.27 -3.98
CA PRO A 56 12.36 11.33 -3.19
C PRO A 56 11.38 12.01 -2.24
N LYS A 57 10.25 11.34 -1.98
CA LYS A 57 9.14 11.89 -1.22
C LYS A 57 8.85 11.08 0.03
N TYR A 58 8.18 11.69 0.99
CA TYR A 58 7.73 11.05 2.22
C TYR A 58 6.21 10.90 2.21
N PHE A 59 5.72 9.68 2.41
CA PHE A 59 4.33 9.37 2.67
C PHE A 59 4.09 9.16 4.16
N PRO A 60 3.21 9.95 4.80
CA PRO A 60 3.10 10.03 6.26
C PRO A 60 2.21 8.94 6.88
N ALA A 61 2.46 7.66 6.59
CA ALA A 61 1.64 6.56 7.12
C ALA A 61 1.65 6.47 8.66
N TYR A 62 2.79 6.75 9.29
CA TYR A 62 2.93 6.78 10.75
C TYR A 62 2.06 7.88 11.36
N GLU A 63 2.14 9.10 10.84
CA GLU A 63 1.40 10.26 11.32
C GLU A 63 -0.10 10.11 11.06
N LEU A 64 -0.50 9.57 9.89
CA LEU A 64 -1.90 9.23 9.62
C LEU A 64 -2.47 8.31 10.70
N MET A 65 -1.74 7.25 11.07
CA MET A 65 -2.19 6.32 12.10
C MET A 65 -2.15 6.90 13.52
N MET A 66 -1.15 7.71 13.85
CA MET A 66 -0.99 8.27 15.19
C MET A 66 -1.91 9.46 15.45
N ASP A 67 -2.15 10.31 14.45
CA ASP A 67 -2.86 11.59 14.62
C ASP A 67 -4.30 11.54 14.10
N GLN A 68 -4.54 10.91 12.95
CA GLN A 68 -5.88 10.84 12.36
C GLN A 68 -6.65 9.57 12.76
N LEU A 69 -5.98 8.41 12.75
CA LEU A 69 -6.56 7.10 13.02
C LEU A 69 -6.20 6.58 14.42
N ARG A 70 -6.09 7.49 15.39
CA ARG A 70 -5.62 7.21 16.75
C ARG A 70 -6.52 6.29 17.58
N ASP A 71 -7.79 6.17 17.18
CA ASP A 71 -8.78 5.39 17.92
C ASP A 71 -8.46 3.88 17.80
N TYR A 72 -8.55 3.14 18.92
CA TYR A 72 -8.30 1.70 18.95
C TYR A 72 -9.18 0.91 17.97
N ARG A 73 -10.30 1.47 17.50
CA ARG A 73 -11.11 0.88 16.43
C ARG A 73 -10.36 0.63 15.13
N PHE A 74 -9.21 1.28 14.91
CA PHE A 74 -8.36 1.11 13.73
C PHE A 74 -7.19 0.13 13.95
N TYR A 75 -7.14 -0.53 15.12
CA TYR A 75 -6.09 -1.47 15.46
C TYR A 75 -6.63 -2.89 15.54
N LYS A 76 -5.75 -3.86 15.26
CA LYS A 76 -6.00 -5.28 15.54
C LYS A 76 -6.08 -5.48 17.06
N SER A 77 -6.50 -6.67 17.49
CA SER A 77 -6.64 -7.01 18.91
C SER A 77 -5.34 -6.89 19.72
N ASP A 78 -4.18 -6.88 19.05
CA ASP A 78 -2.88 -6.63 19.67
C ASP A 78 -2.59 -5.15 19.98
N LEU A 79 -3.44 -4.22 19.54
CA LEU A 79 -3.33 -2.77 19.73
C LEU A 79 -2.02 -2.17 19.18
N ILE A 80 -1.36 -2.89 18.27
CA ILE A 80 -0.05 -2.59 17.70
C ILE A 80 -0.15 -2.43 16.19
N HIS A 81 -0.84 -3.33 15.52
CA HIS A 81 -0.99 -3.31 14.08
C HIS A 81 -2.29 -2.62 13.69
N PRO A 82 -2.32 -1.86 12.58
CA PRO A 82 -3.57 -1.44 11.98
C PRO A 82 -4.45 -2.65 11.64
N ASN A 83 -5.76 -2.51 11.78
CA ASN A 83 -6.72 -3.47 11.24
C ASN A 83 -7.09 -3.12 9.81
N ASP A 84 -7.91 -3.97 9.18
CA ASP A 84 -8.31 -3.82 7.79
C ASP A 84 -8.90 -2.43 7.50
N GLN A 85 -9.69 -1.86 8.43
CA GLN A 85 -10.23 -0.51 8.28
C GLN A 85 -9.12 0.56 8.33
N GLY A 86 -8.16 0.43 9.24
CA GLY A 86 -7.01 1.35 9.31
C GLY A 86 -6.11 1.24 8.07
N GLU A 87 -5.85 0.01 7.62
CA GLU A 87 -5.09 -0.28 6.40
C GLU A 87 -5.77 0.33 5.16
N GLU A 88 -7.09 0.17 5.04
CA GLU A 88 -7.90 0.71 3.94
C GLU A 88 -7.84 2.24 3.89
N VAL A 89 -8.03 2.92 5.04
CA VAL A 89 -7.97 4.40 5.06
C VAL A 89 -6.58 4.90 4.68
N VAL A 90 -5.50 4.28 5.20
CA VAL A 90 -4.13 4.65 4.81
C VAL A 90 -3.89 4.41 3.31
N TRP A 91 -4.44 3.32 2.76
CA TRP A 91 -4.37 3.01 1.33
C TRP A 91 -5.09 4.06 0.48
N ASP A 92 -6.29 4.48 0.89
CA ASP A 92 -7.03 5.54 0.18
C ASP A 92 -6.26 6.86 0.17
N PHE A 93 -5.70 7.27 1.31
CA PHE A 93 -4.80 8.44 1.36
C PHE A 93 -3.60 8.29 0.41
N PHE A 94 -3.05 7.08 0.27
CA PHE A 94 -1.95 6.85 -0.66
C PHE A 94 -2.39 7.00 -2.11
N LYS A 95 -3.50 6.35 -2.51
CA LYS A 95 -4.05 6.43 -3.86
C LYS A 95 -4.31 7.87 -4.28
N ASP A 96 -4.99 8.63 -3.42
CA ASP A 96 -5.40 10.02 -3.70
C ASP A 96 -4.23 10.97 -3.99
N HIS A 97 -3.02 10.66 -3.50
CA HIS A 97 -1.86 11.53 -3.62
C HIS A 97 -0.79 11.02 -4.58
N TRP A 98 -0.75 9.71 -4.83
CA TRP A 98 0.36 9.06 -5.52
C TRP A 98 -0.03 8.24 -6.74
N ILE A 99 -1.32 8.00 -6.96
CA ILE A 99 -1.81 7.30 -8.13
C ILE A 99 -2.56 8.27 -9.02
N ASP A 100 -2.33 8.18 -10.32
CA ASP A 100 -3.04 8.96 -11.31
C ASP A 100 -4.54 8.67 -11.22
N PRO A 101 -5.42 9.70 -11.05
CA PRO A 101 -6.87 9.51 -11.00
C PRO A 101 -7.43 8.78 -12.22
N GLU A 102 -6.78 8.86 -13.38
CA GLU A 102 -7.19 8.12 -14.59
C GLU A 102 -7.09 6.60 -14.41
N LEU A 103 -6.32 6.12 -13.42
CA LEU A 103 -6.14 4.70 -13.12
C LEU A 103 -7.15 4.15 -12.11
N GLU A 104 -8.06 4.96 -11.54
CA GLU A 104 -9.01 4.49 -10.52
C GLU A 104 -9.87 3.32 -11.05
N ALA A 105 -10.40 3.46 -12.27
CA ALA A 105 -11.19 2.40 -12.92
C ALA A 105 -10.38 1.12 -13.18
N VAL A 106 -9.05 1.22 -13.31
CA VAL A 106 -8.15 0.08 -13.46
C VAL A 106 -7.92 -0.58 -12.10
N LEU A 107 -7.71 0.21 -11.04
CA LEU A 107 -7.55 -0.28 -9.67
C LEU A 107 -8.80 -1.04 -9.19
N GLU A 108 -10.00 -0.51 -9.45
CA GLU A 108 -11.27 -1.18 -9.12
C GLU A 108 -11.39 -2.54 -9.82
N GLN A 109 -10.97 -2.61 -11.10
CA GLN A 109 -10.94 -3.86 -11.84
C GLN A 109 -9.98 -4.87 -11.22
N ILE A 110 -8.77 -4.44 -10.86
CA ILE A 110 -7.76 -5.26 -10.18
C ILE A 110 -8.32 -5.77 -8.85
N GLN A 111 -8.87 -4.88 -8.01
CA GLN A 111 -9.40 -5.22 -6.70
C GLN A 111 -10.52 -6.26 -6.81
N SER A 112 -11.46 -6.06 -7.73
CA SER A 112 -12.57 -6.99 -7.92
C SER A 112 -12.12 -8.34 -8.52
N ILE A 113 -11.05 -8.38 -9.32
CA ILE A 113 -10.41 -9.63 -9.74
C ILE A 113 -9.80 -10.34 -8.53
N GLN A 114 -9.00 -9.64 -7.72
CA GLN A 114 -8.32 -10.19 -6.54
C GLN A 114 -9.33 -10.76 -5.52
N GLN A 115 -10.40 -10.04 -5.24
CA GLN A 115 -11.51 -10.53 -4.40
C GLN A 115 -12.17 -11.78 -5.00
N GLY A 116 -12.32 -11.80 -6.33
CA GLY A 116 -12.87 -12.96 -7.04
C GLY A 116 -11.98 -14.20 -6.94
N LEU A 117 -10.65 -14.03 -6.99
CA LEU A 117 -9.67 -15.11 -6.83
C LEU A 117 -9.62 -15.62 -5.38
N ALA A 118 -9.76 -14.72 -4.40
CA ALA A 118 -9.80 -15.09 -2.99
C ALA A 118 -11.12 -15.77 -2.56
N HIS A 119 -12.17 -15.70 -3.40
CA HIS A 119 -13.48 -16.26 -3.07
C HIS A 119 -13.44 -17.78 -2.95
N ARG A 120 -13.93 -18.30 -1.81
CA ARG A 120 -14.08 -19.74 -1.56
C ARG A 120 -15.53 -20.17 -1.82
N PRO A 121 -15.83 -20.91 -2.90
CA PRO A 121 -17.19 -21.30 -3.23
C PRO A 121 -17.74 -22.34 -2.25
N LEU A 122 -19.00 -22.17 -1.86
CA LEU A 122 -19.72 -23.16 -1.03
C LEU A 122 -20.10 -24.41 -1.83
N ASN A 123 -20.43 -24.25 -3.12
CA ASN A 123 -20.77 -25.33 -4.05
C ASN A 123 -19.90 -25.21 -5.33
N PRO A 124 -18.68 -25.76 -5.33
CA PRO A 124 -17.75 -25.63 -6.46
C PRO A 124 -18.30 -26.20 -7.77
N ASP A 125 -19.15 -27.23 -7.70
CA ASP A 125 -19.67 -27.91 -8.89
C ASP A 125 -20.96 -27.29 -9.43
N SER A 126 -21.40 -26.14 -8.90
CA SER A 126 -22.60 -25.47 -9.39
C SER A 126 -22.38 -24.80 -10.75
N GLN A 127 -23.47 -24.60 -11.50
CA GLN A 127 -23.38 -23.91 -12.79
C GLN A 127 -23.03 -22.43 -12.59
N GLU A 128 -23.53 -21.84 -11.51
CA GLU A 128 -23.27 -20.45 -11.11
C GLU A 128 -21.78 -20.26 -10.84
N HIS A 129 -21.13 -21.19 -10.12
CA HIS A 129 -19.70 -21.10 -9.85
C HIS A 129 -18.88 -21.25 -11.14
N ARG A 130 -19.23 -22.20 -12.01
CA ARG A 130 -18.57 -22.33 -13.33
C ARG A 130 -18.69 -21.04 -14.16
N ASN A 131 -19.87 -20.41 -14.17
CA ASN A 131 -20.09 -19.16 -14.87
C ASN A 131 -19.28 -18.01 -14.26
N PHE A 132 -19.23 -17.92 -12.93
CA PHE A 132 -18.41 -16.94 -12.21
C PHE A 132 -16.93 -17.07 -12.57
N VAL A 133 -16.36 -18.28 -12.53
CA VAL A 133 -14.96 -18.53 -12.90
C VAL A 133 -14.68 -18.16 -14.34
N MET A 134 -15.61 -18.46 -15.26
CA MET A 134 -15.48 -18.07 -16.68
C MET A 134 -15.44 -16.55 -16.85
N GLN A 135 -16.33 -15.83 -16.16
CA GLN A 135 -16.36 -14.36 -16.19
C GLN A 135 -15.09 -13.76 -15.56
N LEU A 136 -14.61 -14.30 -14.44
CA LEU A 136 -13.38 -13.87 -13.79
C LEU A 136 -12.17 -14.02 -14.73
N LYS A 137 -12.03 -15.18 -15.40
CA LYS A 137 -10.99 -15.40 -16.41
C LYS A 137 -11.06 -14.40 -17.57
N LYS A 138 -12.27 -14.09 -18.05
CA LYS A 138 -12.44 -13.10 -19.12
C LYS A 138 -11.99 -11.70 -18.69
N ARG A 139 -12.28 -11.30 -17.45
CA ARG A 139 -11.83 -10.02 -16.88
C ARG A 139 -10.31 -9.95 -16.77
N ILE A 140 -9.68 -11.00 -16.26
CA ILE A 140 -8.21 -11.13 -16.19
C ILE A 140 -7.61 -10.98 -17.59
N GLN A 141 -8.09 -11.73 -18.58
CA GLN A 141 -7.59 -11.67 -19.95
C GLN A 141 -7.75 -10.29 -20.58
N ASN A 142 -8.88 -9.61 -20.35
CA ASN A 142 -9.09 -8.26 -20.87
C ASN A 142 -8.09 -7.27 -20.28
N LEU A 143 -7.86 -7.34 -18.97
CA LEU A 143 -6.92 -6.46 -18.29
C LEU A 143 -5.47 -6.75 -18.70
N GLN A 144 -5.09 -8.02 -18.85
CA GLN A 144 -3.78 -8.42 -19.36
C GLN A 144 -3.54 -7.99 -20.82
N ARG A 145 -4.58 -7.87 -21.66
CA ARG A 145 -4.41 -7.29 -23.01
C ARG A 145 -4.06 -5.80 -22.96
N GLN A 146 -4.59 -5.07 -21.99
CA GLN A 146 -4.27 -3.66 -21.78
C GLN A 146 -2.91 -3.49 -21.09
N TYR A 147 -2.60 -4.37 -20.12
CA TYR A 147 -1.37 -4.35 -19.34
C TYR A 147 -0.70 -5.74 -19.36
N PRO A 148 0.08 -6.06 -20.42
CA PRO A 148 0.66 -7.40 -20.61
C PRO A 148 1.63 -7.87 -19.53
N HIS A 149 2.13 -6.95 -18.71
CA HIS A 149 3.04 -7.26 -17.60
C HIS A 149 2.30 -7.66 -16.31
N MET A 150 0.98 -7.52 -16.24
CA MET A 150 0.21 -7.91 -15.05
C MET A 150 0.02 -9.43 -14.97
N THR A 151 0.32 -9.98 -13.80
CA THR A 151 0.10 -11.39 -13.45
C THR A 151 -0.91 -11.48 -12.31
N PHE A 152 -1.79 -12.48 -12.40
CA PHE A 152 -2.80 -12.79 -11.40
C PHE A 152 -2.65 -14.27 -11.06
N ASP A 153 -2.25 -14.57 -9.83
CA ASP A 153 -2.03 -15.92 -9.30
C ASP A 153 -3.19 -16.36 -8.39
#